data_AF-A0A2W2BE41-F1
#
_entry.id   AF-A0A2W2BE41-F1
#
_cell.length_a   1.000
_cell.length_b   1.000
_cell.length_c   1.000
_cell.angle_alpha   90.00
_cell.angle_beta   90.00
_cell.angle_gamma   90.00
#
_symmetry.space_group_name_H-M   'P 1'
#
loop_
_entity.id
_entity.type
_entity.pdbx_description
1 polymer ?
#
loop_
_entity_poly.entity_id
_entity_poly.type
_entity_poly.pdbx_seq_one_letter_code
_entity_poly.pdbx_strand_id
1 'polypeptide(L)'
;MNESDPLQTSEAAPMELPPGTRRLLRLVYIMGVIFVLLLVTLIVGIIWKANHKAPPRPEPPPQVLNLGLPAGADIRSAALDGNSLVINTGREVIVVDVRKNAVISRISAGP
;
A
#
# COMPACT_ATOMS: atom_id res chain seq x y z
N MET A 1 -68.40 22.06 -51.87
CA MET A 1 -68.66 21.49 -50.53
C MET A 1 -67.32 20.92 -50.09
N ASN A 2 -66.54 21.69 -49.32
CA ASN A 2 -65.22 21.27 -48.84
C ASN A 2 -65.38 20.85 -47.38
N GLU A 3 -65.26 19.54 -47.12
CA GLU A 3 -65.12 19.00 -45.77
C GLU A 3 -63.69 19.25 -45.28
N SER A 4 -63.55 20.12 -44.28
CA SER A 4 -62.29 20.33 -43.57
C SER A 4 -62.07 19.20 -42.56
N ASP A 5 -60.99 18.47 -42.80
CA ASP A 5 -60.46 17.33 -42.04
C ASP A 5 -60.21 17.69 -40.55
N PRO A 6 -60.83 16.99 -39.58
CA PRO A 6 -60.68 17.29 -38.15
C PRO A 6 -59.35 16.80 -37.53
N LEU A 7 -58.40 16.28 -38.31
CA LEU A 7 -57.20 15.63 -37.76
C LEU A 7 -55.97 16.52 -37.51
N GLN A 8 -56.06 17.85 -37.64
CA GLN A 8 -54.89 18.74 -37.51
C GLN A 8 -54.72 19.48 -36.17
N THR A 9 -55.44 19.13 -35.11
CA THR A 9 -55.25 19.85 -33.82
C THR A 9 -55.11 18.91 -32.62
N SER A 10 -54.12 18.02 -32.66
CA SER A 10 -53.54 17.46 -31.43
C SER A 10 -52.17 18.10 -31.23
N GLU A 11 -52.21 19.39 -30.93
CA GLU A 11 -51.11 20.09 -30.28
C GLU A 11 -50.78 19.29 -29.02
N ALA A 12 -49.57 18.72 -28.95
CA ALA A 12 -49.10 17.97 -27.79
C ALA A 12 -48.95 18.96 -26.63
N ALA A 13 -50.04 19.20 -25.90
CA ALA A 13 -50.05 19.98 -24.68
C ALA A 13 -48.95 19.41 -23.77
N PRO A 14 -48.00 20.24 -23.28
CA PRO A 14 -46.99 19.77 -22.35
C PRO A 14 -47.75 19.22 -21.14
N MET A 15 -47.67 17.91 -20.94
CA MET A 15 -48.33 17.23 -19.84
C MET A 15 -47.75 17.80 -18.54
N GLU A 16 -48.44 18.77 -17.93
CA GLU A 16 -47.94 19.46 -16.75
C GLU A 16 -47.84 18.45 -15.61
N LEU A 17 -46.63 17.96 -15.37
CA LEU A 17 -46.36 17.02 -14.28
C LEU A 17 -46.82 17.65 -12.96
N PRO A 18 -47.67 16.96 -12.17
CA PRO A 18 -48.11 17.43 -10.86
C PRO A 18 -46.90 17.84 -10.01
N PRO A 19 -47.02 18.91 -9.19
CA PRO A 19 -45.89 19.48 -8.45
C PRO A 19 -45.19 18.47 -7.52
N GLY A 20 -45.91 17.45 -7.04
CA GLY A 20 -45.34 16.33 -6.28
C GLY A 20 -44.40 15.45 -7.12
N THR A 21 -44.76 15.14 -8.36
CA THR A 21 -43.98 14.29 -9.27
C THR A 21 -42.68 14.98 -9.71
N ARG A 22 -42.70 16.30 -9.92
CA ARG A 22 -41.49 17.07 -10.25
C ARG A 22 -40.46 17.07 -9.11
N ARG A 23 -40.93 17.12 -7.85
CA ARG A 23 -40.07 17.02 -6.66
C ARG A 23 -39.46 15.63 -6.53
N LEU A 24 -40.26 14.58 -6.75
CA LEU A 24 -39.78 13.21 -6.69
C LEU A 24 -38.72 12.94 -7.77
N LEU A 25 -38.95 13.37 -9.01
CA LEU A 25 -38.00 13.22 -10.11
C LEU A 25 -36.68 13.98 -9.85
N ARG A 26 -36.77 15.18 -9.26
CA ARG A 26 -35.57 15.95 -8.86
C ARG A 26 -34.78 15.25 -7.76
N LEU A 27 -35.46 14.62 -6.79
CA LEU A 27 -34.82 13.82 -5.73
C LEU A 27 -34.09 12.60 -6.30
N VAL A 28 -34.73 11.83 -7.19
CA VAL A 28 -34.11 10.67 -7.85
C VAL A 28 -32.90 11.10 -8.66
N TYR A 29 -33.02 12.20 -9.40
CA TYR A 29 -31.89 12.75 -10.16
C TYR A 29 -30.71 13.14 -9.25
N ILE A 30 -30.98 13.85 -8.14
CA ILE A 30 -29.94 14.22 -7.17
C ILE A 30 -29.29 12.96 -6.56
N MET A 31 -30.08 11.96 -6.19
CA MET A 31 -29.56 10.69 -5.67
C MET A 31 -28.68 9.97 -6.70
N GLY A 32 -29.09 9.97 -7.97
CA GLY A 32 -28.31 9.44 -9.07
C GLY A 32 -26.97 10.18 -9.24
N VAL A 33 -26.99 11.51 -9.23
CA VAL A 33 -25.77 12.33 -9.34
C VAL A 33 -24.83 12.06 -8.16
N ILE A 34 -25.35 11.98 -6.93
CA ILE A 34 -24.53 11.64 -5.74
C ILE A 34 -23.88 10.27 -5.91
N PHE A 35 -24.63 9.28 -6.39
CA PHE A 35 -24.11 7.93 -6.59
C PHE A 35 -22.98 7.91 -7.64
N VAL A 36 -23.16 8.63 -8.75
CA VAL A 36 -22.13 8.75 -9.78
C VAL A 36 -20.89 9.46 -9.24
N LEU A 37 -21.05 10.55 -8.47
CA LEU A 37 -19.93 11.25 -7.86
C LEU A 37 -19.15 10.35 -6.91
N LEU A 38 -19.83 9.60 -6.03
CA LEU A 38 -19.22 8.65 -5.11
C LEU A 38 -18.43 7.56 -5.85
N LEU A 39 -18.96 7.06 -6.97
CA LEU A 39 -18.27 6.08 -7.80
C LEU A 39 -16.98 6.67 -8.39
N VAL A 40 -17.03 7.90 -8.90
CA VAL A 40 -15.86 8.58 -9.45
C VAL A 40 -14.80 8.81 -8.38
N THR A 41 -15.17 9.30 -7.18
CA THR A 41 -14.20 9.47 -6.08
C THR A 41 -13.59 8.16 -5.64
N LEU A 42 -14.36 7.08 -5.61
CA LEU A 42 -13.84 5.75 -5.28
C LEU A 42 -12.79 5.29 -6.31
N ILE A 43 -13.09 5.43 -7.60
CA ILE A 43 -12.17 5.05 -8.68
C ILE A 43 -10.88 5.88 -8.59
N VAL A 44 -10.99 7.21 -8.47
CA VAL A 44 -9.83 8.11 -8.33
C VAL A 44 -9.02 7.76 -7.08
N GLY A 45 -9.68 7.47 -5.96
CA GLY A 45 -9.02 7.08 -4.72
C GLY A 45 -8.24 5.78 -4.83
N ILE A 46 -8.78 4.78 -5.53
CA ILE A 46 -8.09 3.51 -5.79
C ILE A 46 -6.89 3.74 -6.70
N ILE A 47 -7.04 4.48 -7.80
CA ILE A 47 -5.93 4.78 -8.72
C ILE A 47 -4.82 5.55 -7.98
N TRP A 48 -5.20 6.55 -7.19
CA TRP A 48 -4.26 7.32 -6.41
C TRP A 48 -3.51 6.43 -5.41
N LYS A 49 -4.21 5.58 -4.67
CA LYS A 49 -3.62 4.66 -3.70
C LYS A 49 -2.75 3.57 -4.34
N ALA A 50 -3.11 3.10 -5.53
CA ALA A 50 -2.32 2.12 -6.28
C ALA A 50 -1.01 2.74 -6.80
N ASN A 51 -1.05 3.98 -7.28
CA ASN A 51 0.11 4.66 -7.83
C ASN A 51 1.01 5.30 -6.75
N HIS A 52 0.46 5.67 -5.59
CA HIS A 52 1.25 6.16 -4.46
C HIS A 52 1.75 4.98 -3.64
N LYS A 53 2.78 4.27 -4.15
CA LYS A 53 3.57 3.37 -3.31
C LYS A 53 4.14 4.18 -2.15
N ALA A 54 3.93 3.69 -0.93
CA ALA A 54 4.55 4.27 0.25
C ALA A 54 6.07 4.40 0.01
N PRO A 55 6.69 5.53 0.39
CA PRO A 55 8.12 5.69 0.24
C PRO A 55 8.84 4.49 0.89
N PRO A 56 9.90 3.95 0.26
CA PRO A 56 10.64 2.84 0.83
C PRO A 56 11.02 3.20 2.27
N ARG A 57 10.69 2.29 3.21
CA ARG A 57 11.07 2.50 4.61
C ARG A 57 12.57 2.76 4.66
N PRO A 58 13.04 3.75 5.44
CA PRO A 58 14.45 3.94 5.67
C PRO A 58 15.06 2.59 6.08
N GLU A 59 16.14 2.20 5.42
CA GLU A 59 16.87 1.00 5.81
C GLU A 59 17.21 1.10 7.30
N PRO A 60 17.02 0.02 8.09
CA PRO A 60 17.39 0.04 9.50
C PRO A 60 18.86 0.46 9.62
N PRO A 61 19.20 1.34 10.58
CA PRO A 61 20.59 1.72 10.80
C PRO A 61 21.44 0.47 11.00
N PRO A 62 22.65 0.39 10.42
CA PRO A 62 23.49 -0.78 10.50
C PRO A 62 23.72 -1.11 11.98
N GLN A 63 23.18 -2.25 12.43
CA GLN A 63 23.38 -2.70 13.79
C GLN A 63 24.82 -3.20 13.91
N VAL A 64 25.68 -2.38 14.51
CA VAL A 64 27.07 -2.75 14.80
C VAL A 64 27.12 -3.69 16.00
N LEU A 65 27.51 -4.94 15.78
CA LEU A 65 27.80 -5.87 16.86
C LEU A 65 29.24 -5.69 17.32
N ASN A 66 29.42 -5.35 18.59
CA ASN A 66 30.75 -5.34 19.19
C ASN A 66 31.17 -6.78 19.51
N LEU A 67 32.10 -7.30 18.73
CA LEU A 67 32.64 -8.66 18.88
C LEU A 67 33.60 -8.79 20.07
N GLY A 68 33.90 -7.72 20.80
CA GLY A 68 34.85 -7.75 21.93
C GLY A 68 36.23 -8.26 21.52
N LEU A 69 36.65 -7.93 20.29
CA LEU A 69 37.98 -8.27 19.79
C LEU A 69 38.99 -7.24 20.29
N PRO A 70 40.20 -7.65 20.71
CA PRO A 70 41.25 -6.70 21.04
C PRO A 70 41.60 -5.86 19.80
N ALA A 71 41.96 -4.59 20.01
CA ALA A 71 42.38 -3.72 18.91
C ALA A 71 43.58 -4.34 18.18
N GLY A 72 43.43 -4.56 16.86
CA GLY A 72 44.44 -5.25 16.04
C GLY A 72 44.32 -6.77 15.97
N ALA A 73 43.21 -7.37 16.43
CA ALA A 73 42.92 -8.77 16.17
C ALA A 73 42.77 -9.02 14.66
N ASP A 74 43.57 -9.94 14.14
CA ASP A 74 43.49 -10.37 12.74
C ASP A 74 42.37 -11.39 12.57
N ILE A 75 41.51 -11.18 11.57
CA ILE A 75 40.42 -12.11 11.24
C ILE A 75 40.93 -13.01 10.13
N ARG A 76 41.29 -14.25 10.49
CA ARG A 76 41.81 -15.24 9.53
C ARG A 76 40.73 -15.78 8.63
N SER A 77 39.54 -16.02 9.18
CA SER A 77 38.40 -16.46 8.38
C SER A 77 37.08 -16.08 9.03
N ALA A 78 36.07 -15.90 8.19
CA ALA A 78 34.68 -15.73 8.60
C ALA A 78 33.80 -16.59 7.71
N ALA A 79 32.89 -17.35 8.30
CA ALA A 79 31.96 -18.22 7.58
C ALA A 79 30.53 -17.96 8.08
N LEU A 80 29.62 -17.71 7.14
CA LEU A 80 28.21 -17.52 7.41
C LEU A 80 27.47 -18.83 7.10
N ASP A 81 26.95 -19.47 8.15
CA ASP A 81 26.10 -20.66 8.05
C ASP A 81 24.68 -20.29 8.43
N GLY A 82 23.92 -19.79 7.45
CA GLY A 82 22.52 -19.39 7.56
C GLY A 82 22.26 -18.34 8.64
N ASN A 83 22.10 -18.82 9.88
CA ASN A 83 21.77 -18.04 11.05
C ASN A 83 22.95 -17.77 11.99
N SER A 84 24.09 -18.41 11.74
CA SER A 84 25.29 -18.33 12.57
C SER A 84 26.45 -17.78 11.75
N LEU A 85 27.15 -16.79 12.29
CA LEU A 85 28.40 -16.28 11.74
C LEU A 85 29.54 -16.76 12.63
N VAL A 86 30.46 -17.53 12.07
CA VAL A 86 31.66 -18.02 12.75
C VAL A 86 32.85 -17.19 12.31
N ILE A 87 33.59 -16.64 13.27
CA ILE A 87 34.75 -15.79 13.05
C ILE A 87 35.95 -16.45 13.72
N ASN A 88 37.02 -16.68 12.98
CA ASN A 88 38.26 -17.26 13.47
C ASN A 88 39.36 -16.20 13.46
N THR A 89 39.93 -15.94 14.64
CA THR A 89 41.03 -14.97 14.83
C THR A 89 42.40 -15.63 14.99
N GLY A 90 42.47 -16.94 14.76
CA GLY A 90 43.64 -17.78 15.02
C GLY A 90 43.88 -18.11 16.50
N ARG A 91 43.42 -17.25 17.42
CA ARG A 91 43.47 -17.47 18.88
C ARG A 91 42.11 -17.84 19.46
N GLU A 92 41.05 -17.37 18.84
CA GLU A 92 39.69 -17.60 19.28
C GLU A 92 38.76 -17.86 18.09
N VAL A 93 37.77 -18.70 18.31
CA VAL A 93 36.64 -18.92 17.40
C VAL A 93 35.41 -18.34 18.07
N ILE A 94 34.81 -17.34 17.44
CA ILE A 94 33.63 -16.61 17.92
C ILE A 94 32.44 -17.01 17.05
N VAL A 95 31.37 -17.46 17.67
CA VAL A 95 30.11 -17.81 17.00
C VAL A 95 29.06 -16.78 17.36
N VAL A 96 28.49 -16.15 16.33
CA VAL A 96 27.50 -15.07 16.44
C VAL A 96 26.16 -15.55 15.88
N ASP A 97 25.07 -15.35 16.62
CA ASP A 97 23.71 -15.46 16.09
C ASP A 97 23.39 -14.20 15.30
N VAL A 98 23.23 -14.33 13.99
CA VAL A 98 22.98 -13.20 13.09
C VAL A 98 21.56 -12.64 13.28
N ARG A 99 20.59 -13.46 13.70
CA ARG A 99 19.22 -12.97 13.96
C ARG A 99 19.11 -12.22 15.26
N LYS A 100 19.76 -12.72 16.31
CA LYS A 100 19.75 -12.07 17.63
C LYS A 100 20.81 -10.98 17.76
N ASN A 101 21.70 -10.90 16.76
CA ASN A 101 22.85 -10.02 16.74
C ASN A 101 23.68 -10.15 18.04
N ALA A 102 24.01 -11.39 18.41
CA ALA A 102 24.60 -11.71 19.71
C ALA A 102 25.67 -12.79 19.60
N VAL A 103 26.77 -12.65 20.34
CA VAL A 103 27.79 -13.70 20.46
C VAL A 103 27.20 -14.85 21.29
N ILE A 104 27.04 -16.02 20.67
CA ILE A 104 26.54 -17.24 21.33
C ILE A 104 27.68 -17.95 22.04
N SER A 105 28.87 -17.98 21.42
CA SER A 105 29.99 -18.77 21.93
C SER A 105 31.33 -18.14 21.56
N ARG A 106 32.28 -18.28 22.48
CA ARG A 106 33.69 -17.95 22.26
C ARG A 106 34.53 -19.13 22.74
N ILE A 107 35.31 -19.69 21.83
CA ILE A 107 36.16 -20.84 22.08
C ILE A 107 37.61 -20.38 21.89
N SER A 108 38.44 -20.51 22.91
CA SER A 108 39.88 -20.31 22.74
C SER A 108 40.42 -21.47 21.92
N ALA A 109 40.99 -21.17 20.74
CA ALA A 109 41.86 -22.10 20.07
C ALA A 109 43.17 -22.09 20.88
N GLY A 110 43.45 -23.19 21.59
CA GLY A 110 44.72 -23.38 22.31
C GLY A 110 45.93 -23.29 21.36
N PRO A 111 47.16 -23.22 21.91
CA PRO A 111 48.37 -22.82 21.19
C PRO A 111 48.69 -23.68 19.96
#